data_AF-A0A3A9ZZ22-F1
#
_entry.id   AF-A0A3A9ZZ22-F1
#
_cell.length_a   1.000
_cell.length_b   1.000
_cell.length_c   1.000
_cell.angle_alpha   90.00
_cell.angle_beta   90.00
_cell.angle_gamma   90.00
#
_symmetry.space_group_name_H-M   'P 1'
#
loop_
_entity.id
_entity.type
_entity.pdbx_description
1 polymer ?
#
loop_
_entity_poly.entity_id
_entity_poly.type
_entity_poly.pdbx_seq_one_letter_code
_entity_poly.pdbx_strand_id
1 'polypeptide(L)'
;MKAVLVMYDSLNRHLLPPYGADWTHAPNFARLAARSVTYDTCYAGSLPCMPARRELHTGRHNFLHRGWGPLEPFDDSMPELLKQHGVHTHLASDHQHYWEDGGATYHTRYSTWEFFRGQEGDPWKGRVAGPAPPPDLHSSQNDLWRQDWVNRQYLDTEEKQPQTRTFD
;
A
#
# COMPACT_ATOMS: atom_id res chain seq x y z
N MET A 1 -20.68 -10.71 -11.31
CA MET A 1 -20.37 -9.36 -10.78
C MET A 1 -18.86 -9.22 -10.69
N LYS A 2 -18.29 -8.02 -10.85
CA LYS A 2 -16.86 -7.73 -10.63
C LYS A 2 -16.74 -6.68 -9.52
N ALA A 3 -15.73 -6.79 -8.68
CA ALA A 3 -15.44 -5.83 -7.62
C ALA A 3 -13.96 -5.41 -7.71
N VAL A 4 -13.68 -4.14 -7.46
CA VAL A 4 -12.33 -3.57 -7.41
C VAL A 4 -12.18 -2.85 -6.08
N LEU A 5 -11.21 -3.27 -5.28
CA LEU A 5 -10.83 -2.59 -4.04
C LEU A 5 -9.60 -1.73 -4.32
N VAL A 6 -9.74 -0.42 -4.17
CA VAL A 6 -8.63 0.52 -4.27
C VAL A 6 -8.25 0.97 -2.87
N MET A 7 -6.96 0.89 -2.55
CA MET A 7 -6.42 1.31 -1.25
C MET A 7 -5.15 2.10 -1.46
N TYR A 8 -4.99 3.17 -0.68
CA TYR A 8 -3.80 4.01 -0.67
C TYR A 8 -3.15 3.94 0.71
N ASP A 9 -1.83 3.82 0.76
CA ASP A 9 -1.10 3.85 2.02
C ASP A 9 -0.92 5.30 2.51
N SER A 10 -1.16 5.53 3.80
CA SER A 10 -1.01 6.83 4.45
C SER A 10 -1.79 8.00 3.81
N LEU A 11 -2.89 7.71 3.11
CA LEU A 11 -3.73 8.73 2.49
C LEU A 11 -4.50 9.55 3.53
N ASN A 12 -4.27 10.86 3.55
CA ASN A 12 -4.98 11.78 4.43
C ASN A 12 -6.26 12.29 3.76
N ARG A 13 -7.43 11.95 4.33
CA ARG A 13 -8.73 12.39 3.82
C ARG A 13 -8.87 13.92 3.70
N HIS A 14 -8.22 14.68 4.59
CA HIS A 14 -8.29 16.15 4.58
C HIS A 14 -7.58 16.78 3.37
N LEU A 15 -6.85 15.98 2.59
CA LEU A 15 -6.21 16.40 1.35
C LEU A 15 -7.05 16.03 0.11
N LEU A 16 -8.26 15.50 0.27
CA LEU A 16 -9.09 15.06 -0.86
C LEU A 16 -10.31 15.97 -1.08
N PRO A 17 -10.66 16.27 -2.35
CA PRO A 17 -11.82 17.10 -2.68
C PRO A 17 -13.16 16.64 -2.09
N PRO A 18 -13.50 15.32 -2.04
CA PRO A 18 -14.73 14.85 -1.40
C PRO A 18 -14.87 15.21 0.08
N TYR A 19 -13.77 15.56 0.75
CA TYR A 19 -13.76 15.98 2.15
C TYR A 19 -13.41 17.47 2.33
N GLY A 20 -13.55 18.27 1.26
CA GLY A 20 -13.43 19.73 1.32
C GLY A 20 -12.04 20.30 0.98
N ALA A 21 -11.09 19.50 0.51
CA ALA A 21 -9.81 20.04 0.03
C ALA A 21 -9.97 20.69 -1.35
N ASP A 22 -10.04 22.02 -1.38
CA ASP A 22 -10.25 22.83 -2.59
C ASP A 22 -8.95 23.09 -3.39
N TRP A 23 -7.80 22.92 -2.75
CA TRP A 23 -6.48 23.17 -3.36
C TRP A 23 -5.82 21.91 -3.94
N THR A 24 -6.28 20.70 -3.59
CA THR A 24 -5.71 19.45 -4.13
C THR A 24 -6.31 19.11 -5.49
N HIS A 25 -5.47 18.96 -6.51
CA HIS A 25 -5.90 18.48 -7.81
C HIS A 25 -6.12 16.95 -7.80
N ALA A 26 -7.35 16.52 -7.54
CA ALA A 26 -7.72 15.09 -7.51
C ALA A 26 -9.10 14.82 -8.16
N PRO A 27 -9.24 15.05 -9.49
CA PRO A 27 -10.52 14.98 -10.18
C PRO A 27 -11.14 13.57 -10.20
N ASN A 28 -10.31 12.51 -10.17
CA ASN A 28 -10.80 11.14 -10.14
C ASN A 28 -11.48 10.77 -8.81
N PHE A 29 -10.98 11.29 -7.68
CA PHE A 29 -11.65 11.12 -6.38
C PHE A 29 -13.01 11.82 -6.35
N ALA A 30 -13.08 13.05 -6.88
CA ALA A 30 -14.36 13.77 -7.00
C ALA A 30 -15.36 13.02 -7.89
N ARG A 31 -14.89 12.49 -9.03
CA ARG A 31 -15.71 11.67 -9.93
C ARG A 31 -16.21 10.37 -9.29
N LEU A 32 -15.37 9.73 -8.47
CA LEU A 32 -15.75 8.53 -7.73
C LEU A 32 -16.84 8.87 -6.70
N ALA A 33 -16.62 9.89 -5.87
CA ALA A 33 -17.55 10.33 -4.84
C ALA A 33 -18.95 10.69 -5.39
N ALA A 34 -19.02 11.29 -6.58
CA ALA A 34 -20.29 11.59 -7.25
C ALA A 34 -21.10 10.34 -7.65
N ARG A 35 -20.48 9.15 -7.63
CA ARG A 35 -21.07 7.87 -8.06
C ARG A 35 -21.08 6.81 -6.96
N SER A 36 -20.67 7.17 -5.75
CA SER A 36 -20.55 6.25 -4.62
C SER A 36 -21.10 6.88 -3.34
N VAL A 37 -21.40 6.05 -2.35
CA VAL A 37 -21.59 6.53 -0.98
C VAL A 37 -20.22 6.97 -0.44
N THR A 38 -20.16 8.18 0.12
CA THR A 38 -18.97 8.72 0.80
C THR A 38 -19.24 8.70 2.30
N TYR A 39 -18.33 8.12 3.08
CA TYR A 39 -18.49 7.98 4.53
C TYR A 39 -17.70 9.07 5.26
N ASP A 40 -18.38 9.92 6.02
CA ASP A 40 -17.72 10.93 6.86
C ASP A 40 -17.04 10.32 8.09
N THR A 41 -17.44 9.11 8.49
CA THR A 41 -16.93 8.39 9.67
C THR A 41 -16.57 6.96 9.27
N CYS A 42 -15.33 6.77 8.84
CA CYS A 42 -14.73 5.47 8.55
C CYS A 42 -13.32 5.45 9.16
N TYR A 43 -13.06 4.50 10.05
CA TYR A 43 -11.82 4.44 10.82
C TYR A 43 -11.15 3.09 10.61
N ALA A 44 -9.82 3.08 10.51
CA ALA A 44 -9.06 1.84 10.63
C ALA A 44 -9.15 1.31 12.06
N GLY A 45 -9.23 0.00 12.22
CA GLY A 45 -9.25 -0.61 13.55
C GLY A 45 -7.86 -0.69 14.17
N SER A 46 -6.87 -1.09 13.38
CA SER A 46 -5.47 -1.22 13.80
C SER A 46 -4.55 -0.46 12.87
N LEU A 47 -3.54 0.19 13.46
CA LEU A 47 -2.44 0.86 12.76
C LEU A 47 -1.10 0.29 13.27
N PRO A 48 -0.02 0.29 12.47
CA PRO A 48 0.13 0.90 11.15
C PRO A 48 -0.33 -0.01 9.98
N CYS A 49 0.26 0.15 8.79
CA CYS A 49 -0.16 -0.46 7.51
C CYS A 49 -0.45 -1.97 7.58
N MET A 50 0.46 -2.78 8.14
CA MET A 50 0.30 -4.24 8.15
C MET A 50 -0.87 -4.71 9.04
N PRO A 51 -1.03 -4.24 10.29
CA PRO A 51 -2.25 -4.52 11.06
C PRO A 51 -3.54 -4.15 10.34
N ALA A 52 -3.61 -2.96 9.71
CA ALA A 52 -4.78 -2.55 8.94
C ALA A 52 -5.07 -3.52 7.76
N ARG A 53 -4.04 -3.94 7.05
CA ARG A 53 -4.13 -4.91 5.94
C ARG A 53 -4.56 -6.29 6.41
N ARG A 54 -4.10 -6.73 7.59
CA ARG A 54 -4.58 -7.97 8.21
C ARG A 54 -6.07 -7.89 8.52
N GLU A 55 -6.57 -6.76 9.02
CA GLU A 55 -8.01 -6.56 9.24
C GLU A 55 -8.82 -6.62 7.93
N LEU A 56 -8.26 -6.13 6.81
CA LEU A 56 -8.90 -6.27 5.49
C LEU A 56 -9.02 -7.72 5.03
N HIS A 57 -8.05 -8.57 5.38
CA HIS A 57 -8.11 -9.99 5.09
C HIS A 57 -9.09 -10.71 6.02
N THR A 58 -9.05 -10.45 7.33
CA THR A 58 -9.75 -11.26 8.33
C THR A 58 -11.10 -10.71 8.77
N GLY A 59 -11.37 -9.43 8.54
CA GLY A 59 -12.55 -8.74 9.07
C GLY A 59 -12.55 -8.64 10.61
N ARG A 60 -11.40 -8.79 11.27
CA ARG A 60 -11.28 -8.83 12.74
C ARG A 60 -10.23 -7.86 13.23
N HIS A 61 -10.54 -7.14 14.32
CA HIS A 61 -9.60 -6.19 14.91
C HIS A 61 -8.35 -6.86 15.50
N ASN A 62 -7.17 -6.29 15.22
CA ASN A 62 -5.88 -6.83 15.67
C ASN A 62 -5.27 -6.10 16.87
N PHE A 63 -5.65 -4.83 17.12
CA PHE A 63 -4.99 -3.88 18.02
C PHE A 63 -4.70 -4.39 19.45
N LEU A 64 -5.43 -5.41 19.94
CA LEU A 64 -5.20 -6.02 21.25
C LEU A 64 -4.56 -7.42 21.21
N HIS A 65 -4.45 -8.00 20.02
CA HIS A 65 -4.06 -9.39 19.82
C HIS A 65 -2.71 -9.52 19.14
N ARG A 66 -2.31 -8.54 18.31
CA ARG A 66 -1.08 -8.60 17.53
C ARG A 66 -0.63 -7.24 17.01
N GLY A 67 0.68 -7.04 17.01
CA GLY A 67 1.33 -5.89 16.37
C GLY A 67 1.56 -6.09 14.87
N TRP A 68 2.55 -5.39 14.33
CA TRP A 68 3.01 -5.55 12.95
C TRP A 68 3.49 -6.98 12.70
N GLY A 69 3.01 -7.61 11.62
CA GLY A 69 3.21 -9.05 11.43
C GLY A 69 2.65 -9.62 10.12
N PRO A 70 3.04 -10.87 9.81
CA PRO A 70 2.60 -11.57 8.61
C PRO A 70 1.13 -11.98 8.76
N LEU A 71 0.53 -12.40 7.65
CA LEU A 71 -0.77 -13.06 7.69
C LEU A 71 -0.58 -14.54 8.06
N GLU A 72 -1.16 -14.98 9.17
CA GLU A 72 -0.87 -16.31 9.69
C GLU A 72 -1.46 -17.43 8.79
N PRO A 73 -0.86 -18.63 8.79
CA PRO A 73 -1.41 -19.78 8.06
C PRO A 73 -2.86 -20.12 8.42
N PHE A 74 -3.27 -19.82 9.65
CA PHE A 74 -4.60 -20.09 10.19
C PHE A 74 -5.55 -18.88 10.13
N ASP A 75 -5.10 -17.73 9.60
CA ASP A 75 -6.00 -16.58 9.44
C ASP A 75 -6.97 -16.82 8.29
N ASP A 76 -8.27 -16.57 8.54
CA ASP A 76 -9.29 -16.56 7.51
C ASP A 76 -9.07 -15.36 6.58
N SER A 77 -8.55 -15.62 5.38
CA SER A 77 -8.24 -14.58 4.41
C SER A 77 -9.37 -14.42 3.39
N MET A 78 -10.05 -13.28 3.37
CA MET A 78 -11.14 -12.99 2.42
C MET A 78 -10.76 -13.29 0.96
N PRO A 79 -9.58 -12.87 0.43
CA PRO A 79 -9.17 -13.24 -0.93
C PRO A 79 -9.00 -14.74 -1.17
N GLU A 80 -8.56 -15.48 -0.14
CA GLU A 80 -8.35 -16.93 -0.22
C GLU A 80 -9.69 -17.68 -0.16
N LEU A 81 -10.59 -17.26 0.72
CA LEU A 81 -11.95 -17.80 0.81
C LEU A 81 -12.70 -17.61 -0.51
N LEU A 82 -12.60 -16.42 -1.12
CA LEU A 82 -13.18 -16.16 -2.44
C LEU A 82 -12.61 -17.10 -3.51
N LYS A 83 -11.27 -17.26 -3.56
CA LYS A 83 -10.58 -18.18 -4.46
C LYS A 83 -11.06 -19.62 -4.31
N GLN A 84 -11.19 -20.10 -3.07
CA GLN A 84 -11.67 -21.46 -2.76
C GLN A 84 -13.12 -21.68 -3.22
N HIS A 85 -13.93 -20.62 -3.31
CA HIS A 85 -15.32 -20.66 -3.78
C HIS A 85 -15.47 -20.29 -5.25
N GLY A 86 -14.39 -20.38 -6.04
CA GLY A 86 -14.42 -20.20 -7.50
C GLY A 86 -14.43 -18.74 -7.96
N VAL A 87 -14.18 -17.78 -7.09
CA VAL A 87 -14.03 -16.35 -7.45
C VAL A 87 -12.55 -16.04 -7.67
N HIS A 88 -12.19 -15.61 -8.87
CA HIS A 88 -10.83 -15.18 -9.15
C HIS A 88 -10.49 -13.87 -8.42
N THR A 89 -9.39 -13.87 -7.68
CA THR A 89 -8.87 -12.73 -6.92
C THR A 89 -7.50 -12.34 -7.44
N HIS A 90 -7.32 -11.07 -7.83
CA HIS A 90 -6.04 -10.54 -8.31
C HIS A 90 -5.59 -9.39 -7.41
N LEU A 91 -4.30 -9.34 -7.08
CA LEU A 91 -3.66 -8.24 -6.35
C LEU A 91 -2.64 -7.54 -7.25
N ALA A 92 -2.83 -6.25 -7.51
CA ALA A 92 -1.78 -5.36 -8.01
C ALA A 92 -1.37 -4.44 -6.86
N SER A 93 -0.07 -4.33 -6.58
CA SER A 93 0.41 -3.60 -5.40
C SER A 93 1.81 -3.03 -5.61
N ASP A 94 2.10 -1.89 -5.00
CA ASP A 94 3.44 -1.32 -4.77
C ASP A 94 3.90 -1.46 -3.31
N HIS A 95 3.04 -2.00 -2.45
CA HIS A 95 3.31 -2.17 -1.02
C HIS A 95 4.40 -3.21 -0.71
N GLN A 96 5.63 -2.72 -0.54
CA GLN A 96 6.82 -3.54 -0.39
C GLN A 96 6.84 -4.41 0.87
N HIS A 97 6.18 -4.00 1.97
CA HIS A 97 6.21 -4.72 3.24
C HIS A 97 5.69 -6.16 3.14
N TYR A 98 4.89 -6.51 2.13
CA TYR A 98 4.49 -7.89 1.85
C TYR A 98 5.65 -8.83 1.49
N TRP A 99 6.85 -8.29 1.20
CA TRP A 99 8.08 -9.01 0.91
C TRP A 99 9.11 -8.94 2.05
N GLU A 100 8.82 -8.19 3.10
CA GLU A 100 9.71 -8.08 4.25
C GLU A 100 9.50 -9.22 5.25
N ASP A 101 10.56 -9.52 5.99
CA ASP A 101 10.47 -10.37 7.17
C ASP A 101 9.48 -9.75 8.16
N GLY A 102 8.45 -10.53 8.50
CA GLY A 102 7.36 -10.09 9.36
C GLY A 102 6.23 -9.37 8.63
N GLY A 103 6.29 -9.10 7.34
CA GLY A 103 5.15 -8.61 6.55
C GLY A 103 4.65 -9.61 5.49
N ALA A 104 5.27 -10.79 5.41
CA ALA A 104 5.02 -11.85 4.44
C ALA A 104 3.57 -12.40 4.42
N THR A 105 3.33 -13.32 3.47
CA THR A 105 2.16 -14.22 3.34
C THR A 105 0.79 -13.61 3.00
N TYR A 106 0.74 -12.34 2.61
CA TYR A 106 -0.49 -11.68 2.13
C TYR A 106 -0.77 -11.96 0.65
N HIS A 107 0.18 -11.65 -0.24
CA HIS A 107 0.00 -11.72 -1.70
C HIS A 107 -0.28 -13.15 -2.19
N THR A 108 0.24 -14.17 -1.49
CA THR A 108 0.04 -15.59 -1.83
C THR A 108 -1.40 -16.09 -1.60
N ARG A 109 -2.24 -15.30 -0.92
CA ARG A 109 -3.67 -15.61 -0.69
C ARG A 109 -4.56 -15.33 -1.89
N TYR A 110 -4.08 -14.50 -2.80
CA TYR A 110 -4.80 -14.18 -4.03
C TYR A 110 -4.63 -15.31 -5.06
N SER A 111 -5.44 -15.30 -6.11
CA SER A 111 -5.31 -16.25 -7.23
C SER A 111 -4.10 -15.92 -8.09
N THR A 112 -3.87 -14.62 -8.34
CA THR A 112 -2.73 -14.07 -9.06
C THR A 112 -2.33 -12.75 -8.41
N TRP A 113 -1.09 -12.31 -8.61
CA TRP A 113 -0.63 -11.02 -8.10
C TRP A 113 0.49 -10.43 -8.96
N GLU A 114 0.62 -9.12 -8.93
CA GLU A 114 1.71 -8.34 -9.52
C GLU A 114 2.25 -7.33 -8.48
N PHE A 115 3.55 -7.10 -8.51
CA PHE A 115 4.25 -6.24 -7.55
C PHE A 115 5.15 -5.23 -8.27
N PHE A 116 4.97 -3.95 -7.97
CA PHE A 116 5.72 -2.84 -8.54
C PHE A 116 6.73 -2.28 -7.51
N ARG A 117 8.01 -2.46 -7.81
CA ARG A 117 9.14 -2.16 -6.91
C ARG A 117 9.48 -0.67 -6.84
N GLY A 118 10.10 -0.27 -5.74
CA GLY A 118 10.85 0.98 -5.59
C GLY A 118 10.29 1.99 -4.59
N GLN A 119 9.16 1.68 -3.95
CA GLN A 119 8.57 2.56 -2.94
C GLN A 119 9.40 2.56 -1.65
N GLU A 120 9.59 3.74 -1.05
CA GLU A 120 10.37 3.93 0.19
C GLU A 120 11.74 3.23 0.12
N GLY A 121 12.16 2.56 1.19
CA GLY A 121 13.42 1.83 1.29
C GLY A 121 13.39 0.42 0.67
N ASP A 122 12.46 0.10 -0.24
CA ASP A 122 12.40 -1.21 -0.91
C ASP A 122 13.79 -1.61 -1.45
N PRO A 123 14.35 -2.79 -1.09
CA PRO A 123 15.63 -3.26 -1.59
C PRO A 123 15.56 -3.67 -3.08
N TRP A 124 15.33 -2.70 -3.97
CA TRP A 124 15.10 -2.89 -5.39
C TRP A 124 16.38 -2.76 -6.24
N LYS A 125 17.11 -1.64 -6.10
CA LYS A 125 18.28 -1.32 -6.93
C LYS A 125 19.56 -1.45 -6.13
N GLY A 126 20.43 -2.38 -6.56
CA GLY A 126 21.74 -2.58 -5.96
C GLY A 126 22.70 -1.46 -6.35
N ARG A 127 23.12 -0.64 -5.38
CA ARG A 127 24.15 0.38 -5.56
C ARG A 127 25.13 0.42 -4.39
N VAL A 128 26.39 0.14 -4.68
CA VAL A 128 27.47 0.13 -3.68
C VAL A 128 27.84 1.56 -3.26
N ALA A 129 28.04 2.46 -4.21
CA ALA A 129 28.30 3.86 -3.91
C ALA A 129 27.05 4.50 -3.26
N GLY A 130 27.26 5.24 -2.17
CA GLY A 130 26.16 5.96 -1.51
C GLY A 130 25.59 7.07 -2.40
N PRO A 131 24.28 7.35 -2.32
CA PRO A 131 23.71 8.53 -2.97
C PRO A 131 24.33 9.80 -2.37
N ALA A 132 24.49 10.84 -3.19
CA ALA A 132 24.91 12.15 -2.69
C ALA A 132 23.80 12.67 -1.75
N PRO A 133 24.13 13.11 -0.52
CA PRO A 133 23.13 13.65 0.37
C PRO A 133 22.56 14.94 -0.22
N PRO A 134 21.23 15.10 -0.28
CA PRO A 134 20.62 16.37 -0.64
C PRO A 134 20.98 17.46 0.37
N PRO A 135 21.01 18.74 -0.05
CA PRO A 135 21.59 19.84 0.73
C PRO A 135 20.93 20.09 2.10
N ASP A 136 19.63 19.76 2.23
CA ASP A 136 18.78 20.32 3.30
C ASP A 136 18.16 19.26 4.24
N LEU A 137 18.64 18.02 4.23
CA LEU A 137 17.94 16.93 4.93
C LEU A 137 18.50 16.61 6.33
N HIS A 138 17.71 16.95 7.34
CA HIS A 138 17.81 16.51 8.73
C HIS A 138 17.35 15.05 8.96
N SER A 139 17.29 14.22 7.92
CA SER A 139 16.88 12.82 8.03
C SER A 139 17.95 11.98 8.71
N SER A 140 17.54 11.05 9.58
CA SER A 140 18.39 9.93 10.00
C SER A 140 18.87 9.20 8.74
N GLN A 141 20.17 9.25 8.46
CA GLN A 141 20.83 8.56 7.34
C GLN A 141 20.88 7.04 7.59
N ASN A 142 19.74 6.44 7.89
CA ASN A 142 19.61 5.00 8.08
C ASN A 142 19.52 4.29 6.71
N ASP A 143 19.53 2.96 6.74
CA ASP A 143 19.56 2.15 5.52
C ASP A 143 18.31 2.33 4.65
N LEU A 144 17.13 2.55 5.28
CA LEU A 144 15.89 2.84 4.57
C LEU A 144 16.00 4.14 3.76
N TRP A 145 16.47 5.20 4.41
CA TRP A 145 16.70 6.49 3.74
C TRP A 145 17.68 6.34 2.58
N ARG A 146 18.81 5.65 2.82
CA ARG A 146 19.81 5.41 1.78
C ARG A 146 19.18 4.72 0.57
N GLN A 147 18.41 3.65 0.80
CA GLN A 147 17.83 2.86 -0.27
C GLN A 147 16.74 3.63 -1.03
N ASP A 148 15.91 4.42 -0.35
CA ASP A 148 14.92 5.32 -0.99
C ASP A 148 15.59 6.27 -1.99
N TRP A 149 16.71 6.91 -1.60
CA TRP A 149 17.47 7.78 -2.51
C TRP A 149 18.12 7.05 -3.68
N VAL A 150 18.47 5.78 -3.53
CA VAL A 150 18.94 4.95 -4.65
C VAL A 150 17.77 4.65 -5.59
N ASN A 151 16.62 4.24 -5.06
CA ASN A 151 15.43 3.89 -5.85
C ASN A 151 14.91 5.07 -6.66
N ARG A 152 14.83 6.26 -6.06
CA ARG A 152 14.34 7.50 -6.71
C ARG A 152 15.08 7.88 -7.99
N GLN A 153 16.34 7.48 -8.14
CA GLN A 153 17.11 7.73 -9.37
C GLN A 153 16.59 6.93 -10.57
N TYR A 154 15.73 5.94 -10.34
CA TYR A 154 15.09 5.13 -11.37
C TYR A 154 13.58 5.42 -11.47
N LEU A 155 13.07 6.35 -10.64
CA LEU A 155 11.68 6.82 -10.58
C LEU A 155 11.62 8.31 -10.98
N ASP A 156 12.33 8.65 -12.06
CA ASP A 156 12.56 10.02 -12.54
C ASP A 156 11.39 10.59 -13.36
N THR A 157 10.39 9.78 -13.67
CA THR A 157 9.16 10.21 -14.37
C THR A 157 7.91 9.66 -13.67
N GLU A 158 6.76 10.25 -13.94
CA GLU A 158 5.48 9.84 -13.35
C GLU A 158 5.11 8.40 -13.74
N GLU A 159 5.35 8.01 -15.00
CA GLU A 159 5.04 6.68 -15.54
C GLU A 159 5.88 5.58 -14.88
N LYS A 160 7.05 5.93 -14.35
CA LYS A 160 7.93 4.99 -13.65
C LYS A 160 7.55 4.81 -12.19
N GLN A 161 6.75 5.71 -11.60
CA GLN A 161 6.38 5.64 -10.19
C GLN A 161 5.63 4.33 -9.89
N PRO A 162 5.93 3.64 -8.77
CA PRO A 162 5.25 2.40 -8.40
C PRO A 162 3.73 2.56 -8.29
N GLN A 163 3.29 3.70 -7.77
CA GLN A 163 1.87 4.04 -7.68
C GLN A 163 1.22 4.09 -9.07
N THR A 164 1.78 4.85 -10.01
CA THR A 164 1.26 4.94 -11.39
C THR A 164 1.19 3.57 -12.04
N ARG A 165 2.27 2.78 -11.94
CA ARG A 165 2.33 1.42 -12.50
C ARG A 165 1.35 0.44 -11.84
N THR A 166 0.90 0.70 -10.61
CA THR A 166 -0.11 -0.12 -9.94
C THR A 166 -1.52 0.13 -10.49
N PHE A 167 -1.78 1.31 -11.06
CA PHE A 167 -3.10 1.71 -11.55
C PHE A 167 -3.28 1.58 -13.07
N ASP A 168 -2.22 1.72 -13.86
CA ASP A 168 -2.23 1.67 -15.33
C ASP A 168 -2.06 0.25 -15.89
#